data_AF-A0A5C7KSM1-F1
#
_entry.id   AF-A0A5C7KSM1-F1
#
_cell.length_a   1.000
_cell.length_b   1.000
_cell.length_c   1.000
_cell.angle_alpha   90.00
_cell.angle_beta   90.00
_cell.angle_gamma   90.00
#
_symmetry.space_group_name_H-M   'P 1'
#
loop_
_entity.id
_entity.type
_entity.pdbx_description
1 polymer ?
#
loop_
_entity_poly.entity_id
_entity_poly.type
_entity_poly.pdbx_seq_one_letter_code
_entity_poly.pdbx_strand_id
1 'polypeptide(L)'
;MQDRYSTNTYYLVRHGEAENNILGVLNATERGEYALTPRGREQIHHLAAWLTKESVDFIVASPLKRARETAEILRDTLKVPLSIDVRLCEPQFGVFEGQQIDTFLEFMQTHGSRTLGDTDLHVEGFMDVRERIRSFLETTNEVFAQKRMVIVSHADTLQELYAELLGEPVGAEQGSRGWFPQNGSGLLLSDGEPMRGFDPTL
;
A
#
# COMPACT_ATOMS: atom_id res chain seq x y z
N MET A 1 -14.34 -12.63 17.77
CA MET A 1 -14.63 -12.45 16.33
C MET A 1 -13.68 -13.36 15.60
N GLN A 2 -14.20 -14.26 14.77
CA GLN A 2 -13.38 -15.20 14.02
C GLN A 2 -12.79 -14.47 12.82
N ASP A 3 -11.49 -14.61 12.65
CA ASP A 3 -10.62 -13.70 11.93
C ASP A 3 -10.78 -13.91 10.41
N ARG A 4 -11.44 -12.95 9.75
CA ARG A 4 -12.07 -13.08 8.41
C ARG A 4 -11.07 -13.45 7.29
N TYR A 5 -9.77 -13.25 7.52
CA TYR A 5 -8.70 -13.45 6.54
C TYR A 5 -7.47 -14.21 7.11
N SER A 6 -7.63 -14.88 8.25
CA SER A 6 -6.53 -15.23 9.17
C SER A 6 -5.66 -16.43 8.80
N THR A 7 -5.89 -17.05 7.66
CA THR A 7 -5.09 -18.22 7.27
C THR A 7 -3.78 -17.84 6.59
N ASN A 8 -3.66 -16.61 6.11
CA ASN A 8 -2.45 -16.10 5.46
C ASN A 8 -1.74 -15.06 6.33
N THR A 9 -0.46 -14.89 6.04
CA THR A 9 0.41 -13.88 6.64
C THR A 9 0.69 -12.79 5.60
N TYR A 10 0.55 -11.52 5.97
CA TYR A 10 0.66 -10.38 5.06
C TYR A 10 1.89 -9.53 5.40
N TYR A 11 2.69 -9.20 4.40
CA TYR A 11 3.74 -8.19 4.48
C TYR A 11 3.27 -6.97 3.71
N LEU A 12 2.83 -5.94 4.41
CA LEU A 12 2.42 -4.68 3.83
C LEU A 12 3.64 -3.85 3.51
N VAL A 13 3.87 -3.53 2.23
CA VAL A 13 5.04 -2.80 1.77
C VAL A 13 4.60 -1.56 1.01
N ARG A 14 5.06 -0.39 1.46
CA ARG A 14 4.95 0.82 0.64
C ARG A 14 6.12 0.86 -0.33
N HIS A 15 5.84 1.26 -1.57
CA HIS A 15 6.89 1.48 -2.56
C HIS A 15 8.03 2.36 -2.00
N GLY A 16 9.24 2.18 -2.52
CA GLY A 16 10.38 3.04 -2.18
C GLY A 16 10.16 4.49 -2.61
N GLU A 17 10.98 5.42 -2.15
CA GLU A 17 10.91 6.82 -2.59
C GLU A 17 10.89 6.92 -4.13
N ALA A 18 9.91 7.65 -4.66
CA ALA A 18 9.70 7.85 -6.09
C ALA A 18 9.76 9.32 -6.46
N GLU A 19 9.91 9.60 -7.77
CA GLU A 19 10.00 10.95 -8.31
C GLU A 19 8.83 11.85 -7.87
N ASN A 20 7.60 11.33 -7.85
CA ASN A 20 6.45 12.11 -7.37
C ASN A 20 6.53 12.48 -5.89
N ASN A 21 7.20 11.67 -5.07
CA ASN A 21 7.42 12.02 -3.66
C ASN A 21 8.36 13.21 -3.53
N ILE A 22 9.44 13.25 -4.31
CA ILE A 22 10.37 14.40 -4.32
C ILE A 22 9.68 15.65 -4.85
N LEU A 23 8.89 15.50 -5.91
CA LEU A 23 8.18 16.61 -6.53
C LEU A 23 7.00 17.13 -5.69
N GLY A 24 6.52 16.35 -4.73
CA GLY A 24 5.36 16.66 -3.91
C GLY A 24 4.03 16.47 -4.64
N VAL A 25 3.98 15.73 -5.75
CA VAL A 25 2.78 15.67 -6.62
C VAL A 25 1.95 14.42 -6.42
N LEU A 26 0.63 14.58 -6.48
CA LEU A 26 -0.33 13.49 -6.40
C LEU A 26 -0.38 12.69 -7.70
N ASN A 27 -0.46 11.36 -7.56
CA ASN A 27 -0.55 10.47 -8.71
C ASN A 27 -1.16 9.11 -8.35
N ALA A 28 -2.34 8.85 -8.89
CA ALA A 28 -2.99 7.53 -8.90
C ALA A 28 -3.13 6.93 -10.31
N THR A 29 -2.59 7.59 -11.34
CA THR A 29 -2.75 7.17 -12.74
C THR A 29 -1.44 6.72 -13.38
N GLU A 30 -1.51 5.78 -14.32
CA GLU A 30 -0.33 5.33 -15.09
C GLU A 30 0.24 6.39 -16.04
N ARG A 31 -0.47 7.51 -16.27
CA ARG A 31 -0.01 8.59 -17.14
C ARG A 31 1.18 9.35 -16.55
N GLY A 32 1.31 9.36 -15.22
CA GLY A 32 2.49 9.82 -14.51
C GLY A 32 3.38 8.62 -14.18
N GLU A 33 4.27 8.26 -15.11
CA GLU A 33 5.22 7.15 -14.91
C GLU A 33 6.36 7.53 -13.94
N TYR A 34 6.02 7.79 -12.68
CA TYR A 34 7.00 8.13 -11.65
C TYR A 34 7.79 6.88 -11.23
N ALA A 35 9.07 6.86 -11.57
CA ALA A 35 9.98 5.78 -11.24
C ALA A 35 10.47 5.90 -9.79
N LEU A 36 11.07 4.83 -9.26
CA LEU A 36 11.83 4.94 -8.02
C LEU A 36 13.03 5.87 -8.21
N THR A 37 13.40 6.57 -7.15
CA THR A 37 14.66 7.34 -7.10
C THR A 37 15.82 6.38 -6.80
N PRO A 38 17.10 6.79 -6.97
CA PRO A 38 18.23 5.97 -6.51
C PRO A 38 18.12 5.60 -5.03
N ARG A 39 17.72 6.56 -4.18
CA ARG A 39 17.45 6.32 -2.75
C ARG A 39 16.31 5.33 -2.55
N GLY A 40 15.21 5.48 -3.29
CA GLY A 40 14.09 4.54 -3.23
C GLY A 40 14.49 3.11 -3.56
N ARG A 41 15.37 2.92 -4.55
CA ARG A 41 15.90 1.59 -4.88
C ARG A 41 16.74 1.00 -3.74
N GLU A 42 17.59 1.81 -3.11
CA GLU A 42 18.39 1.40 -1.94
C GLU A 42 17.50 0.97 -0.76
N GLN A 43 16.44 1.75 -0.46
CA GLN A 43 15.45 1.37 0.56
C GLN A 43 14.86 -0.02 0.30
N ILE A 44 14.48 -0.30 -0.94
CA ILE A 44 13.90 -1.59 -1.31
C ILE A 44 14.93 -2.72 -1.29
N HIS A 45 16.20 -2.47 -1.60
CA HIS A 45 17.24 -3.48 -1.43
C HIS A 45 17.44 -3.86 0.05
N HIS A 46 17.41 -2.90 0.97
CA HIS A 46 17.47 -3.19 2.41
C HIS A 46 16.24 -3.96 2.89
N LEU A 47 15.05 -3.55 2.45
CA LEU A 47 13.81 -4.27 2.75
C LEU A 47 13.84 -5.71 2.19
N ALA A 48 14.36 -5.90 0.97
CA ALA A 48 14.50 -7.22 0.35
C ALA A 48 15.39 -8.13 1.21
N ALA A 49 16.53 -7.61 1.67
CA ALA A 49 17.44 -8.33 2.55
C ALA A 49 16.76 -8.72 3.88
N TRP A 50 15.92 -7.84 4.45
CA TRP A 50 15.12 -8.17 5.62
C TRP A 50 14.11 -9.30 5.34
N LEU A 51 13.38 -9.21 4.22
CA LEU A 51 12.37 -10.20 3.81
C LEU A 51 12.93 -11.60 3.52
N THR A 52 14.23 -11.74 3.19
CA THR A 52 14.85 -13.07 3.03
C THR A 52 14.76 -13.95 4.28
N LYS A 53 14.60 -13.33 5.45
CA LYS A 53 14.47 -14.03 6.75
C LYS A 53 13.02 -14.42 7.07
N GLU A 54 12.07 -13.96 6.26
CA GLU A 54 10.64 -13.98 6.54
C GLU A 54 9.87 -14.89 5.55
N SER A 55 10.53 -15.88 4.93
CA SER A 55 9.94 -16.95 4.09
C SER A 55 8.72 -16.53 3.24
N VAL A 56 8.91 -15.63 2.28
CA VAL A 56 7.85 -15.16 1.38
C VAL A 56 7.50 -16.23 0.34
N ASP A 57 6.20 -16.44 0.07
CA ASP A 57 5.73 -17.36 -0.97
C ASP A 57 5.51 -16.67 -2.33
N PHE A 58 4.98 -15.43 -2.33
CA PHE A 58 4.74 -14.64 -3.54
C PHE A 58 4.51 -13.15 -3.22
N ILE A 59 4.57 -12.35 -4.29
CA ILE A 59 4.39 -10.89 -4.25
C ILE A 59 3.18 -10.51 -5.11
N VAL A 60 2.33 -9.63 -4.60
CA VAL A 60 1.29 -8.94 -5.38
C VAL A 60 1.54 -7.44 -5.29
N ALA A 61 1.46 -6.74 -6.42
CA ALA A 61 1.77 -5.32 -6.47
C ALA A 61 0.73 -4.50 -7.23
N SER A 62 0.59 -3.25 -6.82
CA SER A 62 -0.09 -2.24 -7.63
C SER A 62 0.55 -2.10 -9.01
N PRO A 63 -0.25 -1.82 -10.07
CA PRO A 63 0.28 -1.58 -11.40
C PRO A 63 1.05 -0.26 -11.51
N LEU A 64 0.97 0.68 -10.56
CA LEU A 64 1.71 1.94 -10.70
C LEU A 64 3.23 1.70 -10.70
N LYS A 65 3.96 2.41 -11.58
CA LYS A 65 5.37 2.14 -11.91
C LYS A 65 6.28 1.99 -10.68
N ARG A 66 6.22 2.93 -9.73
CA ARG A 66 6.97 2.86 -8.45
C ARG A 66 6.72 1.59 -7.63
N ALA A 67 5.49 1.09 -7.62
CA ALA A 67 5.13 -0.16 -6.94
C ALA A 67 5.60 -1.38 -7.73
N ARG A 68 5.49 -1.37 -9.07
CA ARG A 68 6.04 -2.43 -9.92
C ARG A 68 7.55 -2.55 -9.78
N GLU A 69 8.29 -1.44 -9.89
CA GLU A 69 9.75 -1.43 -9.71
C GLU A 69 10.16 -1.93 -8.32
N THR A 70 9.42 -1.53 -7.28
CA THR A 70 9.62 -2.06 -5.92
C THR A 70 9.45 -3.58 -5.91
N ALA A 71 8.34 -4.08 -6.45
CA ALA A 71 8.02 -5.50 -6.46
C ALA A 71 9.01 -6.33 -7.29
N GLU A 72 9.53 -5.78 -8.39
CA GLU A 72 10.57 -6.40 -9.21
C GLU A 72 11.88 -6.55 -8.46
N ILE A 73 12.34 -5.52 -7.74
CA ILE A 73 13.55 -5.60 -6.90
C ILE A 73 13.39 -6.66 -5.81
N LEU A 74 12.22 -6.70 -5.16
CA LEU A 74 11.90 -7.72 -4.16
C LEU A 74 11.91 -9.12 -4.78
N ARG A 75 11.23 -9.31 -5.91
CA ARG A 75 11.17 -10.57 -6.66
C ARG A 75 12.57 -11.06 -7.04
N ASP A 76 13.43 -10.18 -7.50
CA ASP A 76 14.77 -10.54 -7.95
C ASP A 76 15.66 -11.01 -6.79
N THR A 77 15.38 -10.58 -5.56
CA THR A 77 16.07 -11.05 -4.35
C THR A 77 15.43 -12.33 -3.79
N LEU A 78 14.09 -12.35 -3.67
CA LEU A 78 13.33 -13.41 -3.01
C LEU A 78 13.11 -14.64 -3.91
N LYS A 79 13.20 -14.47 -5.24
CA LYS A 79 13.00 -15.52 -6.25
C LYS A 79 11.61 -16.19 -6.18
N VAL A 80 10.58 -15.40 -5.92
CA VAL A 80 9.18 -15.84 -5.81
C VAL A 80 8.33 -15.31 -6.98
N PRO A 81 7.14 -15.88 -7.24
CA PRO A 81 6.21 -15.33 -8.22
C PRO A 81 5.77 -13.90 -7.88
N LEU A 82 5.53 -13.10 -8.92
CA LEU A 82 5.01 -11.73 -8.85
C LEU A 82 3.74 -11.63 -9.71
N SER A 83 2.66 -11.10 -9.14
CA SER A 83 1.45 -10.71 -9.88
C SER A 83 1.12 -9.23 -9.67
N ILE A 84 0.35 -8.67 -10.61
CA ILE A 84 -0.09 -7.28 -10.57
C ILE A 84 -1.61 -7.26 -10.34
N ASP A 85 -2.07 -6.39 -9.44
CA ASP A 85 -3.49 -6.21 -9.14
C ASP A 85 -3.87 -4.73 -9.06
N VAL A 86 -4.81 -4.30 -9.91
CA VAL A 86 -5.28 -2.92 -9.99
C VAL A 86 -5.99 -2.46 -8.70
N ARG A 87 -6.53 -3.39 -7.91
CA ARG A 87 -7.19 -3.09 -6.64
C ARG A 87 -6.22 -2.57 -5.57
N LEU A 88 -4.91 -2.61 -5.83
CA LEU A 88 -3.85 -2.09 -4.95
C LEU A 88 -3.36 -0.68 -5.35
N CYS A 89 -3.97 -0.02 -6.33
CA CYS A 89 -3.62 1.36 -6.72
C CYS A 89 -3.85 2.38 -5.59
N GLU A 90 -3.09 3.48 -5.61
CA GLU A 90 -3.37 4.64 -4.75
C GLU A 90 -4.78 5.20 -5.06
N PRO A 91 -5.50 5.80 -4.09
CA PRO A 91 -6.81 6.35 -4.34
C PRO A 91 -6.77 7.49 -5.37
N GLN A 92 -7.77 7.56 -6.24
CA GLN A 92 -7.87 8.61 -7.24
C GLN A 92 -8.07 9.97 -6.57
N PHE A 93 -7.27 10.96 -6.98
CA PHE A 93 -7.35 12.32 -6.46
C PHE A 93 -8.13 13.26 -7.40
N GLY A 94 -8.76 12.73 -8.44
CA GLY A 94 -9.66 13.49 -9.31
C GLY A 94 -9.00 14.71 -9.94
N VAL A 95 -9.61 15.88 -9.76
CA VAL A 95 -9.08 17.16 -10.27
C VAL A 95 -7.68 17.51 -9.73
N PHE A 96 -7.25 16.88 -8.63
CA PHE A 96 -5.95 17.13 -7.99
C PHE A 96 -4.81 16.24 -8.52
N GLU A 97 -5.08 15.33 -9.45
CA GLU A 97 -4.02 14.53 -10.10
C GLU A 97 -2.96 15.43 -10.75
N GLY A 98 -1.69 15.17 -10.45
CA GLY A 98 -0.55 15.96 -10.93
C GLY A 98 -0.38 17.32 -10.23
N GLN A 99 -1.27 17.70 -9.32
CA GLN A 99 -1.10 18.89 -8.48
C GLN A 99 -0.22 18.59 -7.26
N GLN A 100 0.21 19.67 -6.59
CA GLN A 100 0.95 19.56 -5.34
C GLN A 100 0.06 18.99 -4.23
N ILE A 101 0.64 18.12 -3.40
CA ILE A 101 -0.02 17.51 -2.25
C ILE A 101 -0.57 18.58 -1.29
N ASP A 102 0.16 19.69 -1.11
CA ASP A 102 -0.26 20.80 -0.25
C ASP A 102 -1.62 21.37 -0.70
N THR A 103 -1.87 21.46 -2.01
CA THR A 103 -3.15 21.92 -2.55
C THR A 103 -4.30 20.98 -2.17
N PHE A 104 -4.06 19.67 -2.19
CA PHE A 104 -5.06 18.70 -1.77
C PHE A 104 -5.26 18.71 -0.26
N LEU A 105 -4.20 18.88 0.54
CA LEU A 105 -4.30 19.00 1.98
C LEU A 105 -5.08 20.25 2.40
N GLU A 106 -4.87 21.39 1.73
CA GLU A 106 -5.67 22.60 1.93
C GLU A 106 -7.16 22.37 1.60
N PHE A 107 -7.43 21.66 0.50
CA PHE A 107 -8.79 21.23 0.17
C PHE A 107 -9.39 20.39 1.31
N MET A 108 -8.69 19.35 1.77
CA MET A 108 -9.16 18.46 2.83
C MET A 108 -9.41 19.17 4.16
N GLN A 109 -8.64 20.21 4.51
CA GLN A 109 -8.89 21.03 5.71
C GLN A 109 -10.27 21.69 5.70
N THR A 110 -10.81 22.01 4.52
CA THR A 110 -12.14 22.63 4.37
C THR A 110 -13.24 21.61 4.07
N HIS A 111 -12.89 20.52 3.39
CA HIS A 111 -13.82 19.47 2.97
C HIS A 111 -14.16 18.48 4.09
N GLY A 112 -13.30 18.37 5.12
CA GLY A 112 -13.49 17.47 6.24
C GLY A 112 -12.93 16.07 5.96
N SER A 113 -13.77 15.04 6.07
CA SER A 113 -13.34 13.65 5.92
C SER A 113 -13.40 13.17 4.47
N ARG A 114 -12.37 12.42 4.02
CA ARG A 114 -12.35 11.74 2.71
C ARG A 114 -13.09 10.41 2.69
N THR A 115 -13.85 10.05 3.74
CA THR A 115 -14.51 8.73 3.83
C THR A 115 -15.42 8.44 2.62
N LEU A 116 -16.18 9.43 2.15
CA LEU A 116 -17.08 9.30 1.00
C LEU A 116 -16.46 9.79 -0.33
N GLY A 117 -15.30 10.45 -0.28
CA GLY A 117 -14.74 11.14 -1.44
C GLY A 117 -15.58 12.35 -1.87
N ASP A 118 -15.36 12.79 -3.11
CA ASP A 118 -16.14 13.85 -3.77
C ASP A 118 -16.39 13.44 -5.23
N THR A 119 -17.65 13.18 -5.57
CA THR A 119 -18.03 12.73 -6.92
C THR A 119 -17.86 13.81 -7.98
N ASP A 120 -18.17 15.07 -7.63
CA ASP A 120 -18.11 16.20 -8.57
C ASP A 120 -16.66 16.54 -8.92
N LEU A 121 -15.75 16.35 -7.96
CA LEU A 121 -14.31 16.52 -8.13
C LEU A 121 -13.57 15.23 -8.50
N HIS A 122 -14.29 14.11 -8.63
CA HIS A 122 -13.76 12.78 -8.93
C HIS A 122 -12.68 12.28 -7.95
N VAL A 123 -12.79 12.69 -6.68
CA VAL A 123 -11.90 12.23 -5.60
C VAL A 123 -12.48 10.93 -5.03
N GLU A 124 -11.73 9.83 -5.12
CA GLU A 124 -12.11 8.53 -4.55
C GLU A 124 -12.16 8.61 -3.02
N GLY A 125 -13.22 8.01 -2.44
CA GLY A 125 -13.40 7.94 -0.99
C GLY A 125 -12.75 6.70 -0.38
N PHE A 126 -12.44 6.76 0.92
CA PHE A 126 -11.91 5.58 1.62
C PHE A 126 -12.86 4.38 1.63
N MET A 127 -14.17 4.60 1.51
CA MET A 127 -15.14 3.49 1.36
C MET A 127 -14.93 2.70 0.06
N ASP A 128 -14.66 3.39 -1.06
CA ASP A 128 -14.41 2.75 -2.35
C ASP A 128 -13.09 1.97 -2.33
N VAL A 129 -12.05 2.58 -1.72
CA VAL A 129 -10.75 1.94 -1.49
C VAL A 129 -10.93 0.67 -0.66
N ARG A 130 -11.71 0.75 0.42
CA ARG A 130 -11.99 -0.38 1.29
C ARG A 130 -12.73 -1.50 0.55
N GLU A 131 -13.68 -1.17 -0.31
CA GLU A 131 -14.43 -2.15 -1.10
C GLU A 131 -13.50 -2.95 -2.02
N ARG A 132 -12.63 -2.28 -2.79
CA ARG A 132 -11.68 -2.98 -3.66
C ARG A 132 -10.63 -3.78 -2.89
N ILE A 133 -10.23 -3.32 -1.71
CA ILE A 133 -9.35 -4.08 -0.80
C ILE A 133 -10.04 -5.34 -0.27
N ARG A 134 -11.31 -5.27 0.12
CA ARG A 134 -12.08 -6.45 0.53
C ARG A 134 -12.17 -7.47 -0.59
N SER A 135 -12.50 -7.02 -1.79
CA SER A 135 -12.51 -7.88 -2.98
C SER A 135 -11.16 -8.54 -3.20
N PHE A 136 -10.06 -7.79 -3.08
CA PHE A 136 -8.70 -8.31 -3.17
C PHE A 136 -8.42 -9.40 -2.12
N LEU A 137 -8.72 -9.14 -0.86
CA LEU A 137 -8.51 -10.08 0.24
C LEU A 137 -9.36 -11.34 0.08
N GLU A 138 -10.64 -11.21 -0.28
CA GLU A 138 -11.55 -12.34 -0.51
C GLU A 138 -11.01 -13.26 -1.62
N THR A 139 -10.76 -12.73 -2.81
CA THR A 139 -10.21 -13.52 -3.94
C THR A 139 -8.90 -14.20 -3.57
N THR A 140 -8.04 -13.49 -2.84
CA THR A 140 -6.72 -13.97 -2.49
C THR A 140 -6.77 -15.10 -1.46
N ASN A 141 -7.62 -14.97 -0.43
CA ASN A 141 -7.77 -15.98 0.61
C ASN A 141 -8.56 -17.22 0.15
N GLU A 142 -9.38 -17.08 -0.89
CA GLU A 142 -10.02 -18.23 -1.55
C GLU A 142 -9.00 -19.10 -2.30
N VAL A 143 -8.00 -18.46 -2.92
CA VAL A 143 -6.99 -19.15 -3.75
C VAL A 143 -5.80 -19.65 -2.94
N PHE A 144 -5.38 -18.89 -1.94
CA PHE A 144 -4.19 -19.17 -1.13
C PHE A 144 -4.57 -19.36 0.33
N ALA A 145 -4.03 -20.40 0.96
CA ALA A 145 -4.17 -20.66 2.39
C ALA A 145 -2.81 -21.00 2.99
N GLN A 146 -2.53 -20.49 4.19
CA GLN A 146 -1.26 -20.71 4.90
C GLN A 146 -0.04 -20.23 4.10
N LYS A 147 -0.21 -19.10 3.41
CA LYS A 147 0.82 -18.45 2.59
C LYS A 147 1.27 -17.12 3.17
N ARG A 148 2.53 -16.78 2.89
CA ARG A 148 3.22 -15.55 3.29
C ARG A 148 3.34 -14.63 2.06
N MET A 149 2.55 -13.57 2.04
CA MET A 149 2.42 -12.70 0.88
C MET A 149 2.99 -11.32 1.12
N VAL A 150 3.79 -10.83 0.17
CA VAL A 150 4.13 -9.40 0.12
C VAL A 150 3.11 -8.65 -0.73
N ILE A 151 2.53 -7.60 -0.17
CA ILE A 151 1.60 -6.69 -0.83
C ILE A 151 2.30 -5.35 -1.00
N VAL A 152 2.64 -4.99 -2.24
CA VAL A 152 3.30 -3.72 -2.56
C VAL A 152 2.27 -2.70 -3.05
N SER A 153 2.09 -1.62 -2.29
CA SER A 153 1.08 -0.60 -2.58
C SER A 153 1.54 0.80 -2.10
N HIS A 154 0.59 1.65 -1.74
CA HIS A 154 0.74 3.08 -1.53
C HIS A 154 0.15 3.52 -0.18
N ALA A 155 0.32 4.79 0.19
CA ALA A 155 0.13 5.20 1.58
C ALA A 155 -1.31 5.03 2.06
N ASP A 156 -2.28 5.58 1.34
CA ASP A 156 -3.69 5.55 1.75
C ASP A 156 -4.27 4.14 1.60
N THR A 157 -3.87 3.45 0.53
CA THR A 157 -4.33 2.07 0.26
C THR A 157 -3.84 1.09 1.32
N LEU A 158 -2.58 1.23 1.79
CA LEU A 158 -2.04 0.39 2.85
C LEU A 158 -2.68 0.70 4.20
N GLN A 159 -3.07 1.96 4.47
CA GLN A 159 -3.80 2.31 5.68
C GLN A 159 -5.18 1.64 5.69
N GLU A 160 -5.92 1.70 4.57
CA GLU A 160 -7.23 1.03 4.48
C GLU A 160 -7.11 -0.50 4.55
N LEU A 161 -6.08 -1.07 3.93
CA LEU A 161 -5.77 -2.49 4.05
C LEU A 161 -5.42 -2.90 5.48
N TYR A 162 -4.58 -2.12 6.16
CA TYR A 162 -4.21 -2.35 7.54
C TYR A 162 -5.45 -2.31 8.45
N ALA A 163 -6.24 -1.25 8.35
CA ALA A 163 -7.46 -1.10 9.13
C ALA A 163 -8.48 -2.22 8.84
N GLU A 164 -8.60 -2.70 7.60
CA GLU A 164 -9.46 -3.85 7.28
C GLU A 164 -8.99 -5.14 7.94
N LEU A 165 -7.69 -5.40 7.90
CA LEU A 165 -7.09 -6.59 8.54
C LEU A 165 -7.21 -6.55 10.07
N LEU A 166 -7.28 -5.36 10.67
CA LEU A 166 -7.49 -5.18 12.12
C LEU A 166 -8.96 -5.07 12.54
N GLY A 167 -9.91 -5.08 11.58
CA GLY A 167 -11.33 -4.87 11.88
C GLY A 167 -11.67 -3.46 12.35
N GLU A 168 -10.86 -2.47 11.95
CA GLU A 168 -11.03 -1.06 12.29
C GLU A 168 -11.96 -0.34 11.29
N PRO A 169 -12.59 0.78 11.72
CA PRO A 169 -13.42 1.60 10.84
C PRO A 169 -12.69 2.09 9.58
N VAL A 170 -13.47 2.44 8.56
CA VAL A 170 -12.97 3.10 7.34
C VAL A 170 -12.40 4.48 7.67
N GLY A 171 -11.27 4.85 7.07
CA GLY A 171 -10.61 6.14 7.31
C GLY A 171 -9.91 6.24 8.67
N ALA A 172 -9.60 5.11 9.31
CA ALA A 172 -8.81 5.08 10.53
C ALA A 172 -7.34 5.42 10.21
N GLU A 173 -7.02 6.72 10.19
CA GLU A 173 -5.65 7.20 9.98
C GLU A 173 -4.69 6.62 11.03
N GLN A 174 -3.59 6.02 10.57
CA GLN A 174 -2.56 5.33 11.38
C GLN A 174 -3.05 4.10 12.19
N GLY A 175 -4.35 3.79 12.13
CA GLY A 175 -5.03 2.78 12.92
C GLY A 175 -4.90 2.95 14.44
N SER A 176 -5.63 2.14 15.21
CA SER A 176 -5.54 2.18 16.69
C SER A 176 -4.17 1.76 17.23
N ARG A 177 -3.34 1.18 16.36
CA ARG A 177 -2.03 0.60 16.68
C ARG A 177 -0.84 1.36 16.08
N GLY A 178 -1.08 2.53 15.49
CA GLY A 178 -0.04 3.54 15.21
C GLY A 178 0.95 3.20 14.09
N TRP A 179 0.53 2.46 13.05
CA TRP A 179 1.39 2.23 11.89
C TRP A 179 1.09 3.23 10.77
N PHE A 180 2.11 3.97 10.35
CA PHE A 180 2.06 4.80 9.16
C PHE A 180 3.08 4.29 8.13
N PRO A 181 2.66 3.96 6.89
CA PRO A 181 3.55 3.40 5.89
C PRO A 181 4.50 4.47 5.34
N GLN A 182 5.76 4.48 5.77
CA GLN A 182 6.81 5.33 5.18
C GLN A 182 7.31 4.75 3.84
N ASN A 183 7.88 5.57 2.97
CA ASN A 183 8.45 5.11 1.68
C ASN A 183 9.49 4.01 1.90
N GLY A 184 9.28 2.82 1.34
CA GLY A 184 10.16 1.66 1.50
C GLY A 184 10.00 0.90 2.81
N SER A 185 9.00 1.22 3.63
CA SER A 185 8.69 0.47 4.85
C SER A 185 8.00 -0.85 4.56
N GLY A 186 8.14 -1.78 5.50
CA GLY A 186 7.44 -3.05 5.53
C GLY A 186 6.78 -3.31 6.89
N LEU A 187 5.64 -3.97 6.92
CA LEU A 187 5.00 -4.45 8.15
C LEU A 187 4.52 -5.88 7.98
N LEU A 188 4.94 -6.76 8.88
CA LEU A 188 4.43 -8.12 9.01
C LEU A 188 3.17 -8.14 9.88
N LEU A 189 2.08 -8.66 9.32
CA LEU A 189 0.82 -8.99 9.98
C LEU A 189 0.59 -10.51 9.94
N SER A 190 0.32 -11.09 11.09
CA SER A 190 -0.09 -12.49 11.24
C SER A 190 -1.23 -12.57 12.24
N ASP A 191 -2.23 -13.40 11.97
CA ASP A 191 -3.34 -13.64 12.91
C ASP A 191 -4.04 -12.36 13.40
N GLY A 192 -4.21 -11.38 12.50
CA GLY A 192 -4.83 -10.09 12.81
C GLY A 192 -3.98 -9.15 13.65
N GLU A 193 -2.69 -9.43 13.83
CA GLU A 193 -1.82 -8.72 14.76
C GLU A 193 -0.53 -8.21 14.07
N PRO A 194 -0.12 -6.93 14.30
CA PRO A 194 1.17 -6.42 13.85
C PRO A 194 2.30 -7.09 14.62
N MET A 195 3.22 -7.75 13.91
CA MET A 195 4.29 -8.53 14.53
C MET A 195 5.62 -7.79 14.51
N ARG A 196 6.01 -7.28 13.32
CA ARG A 196 7.33 -6.69 13.11
C ARG A 196 7.32 -5.69 11.95
N GLY A 197 7.85 -4.50 12.18
CA GLY A 197 8.08 -3.49 11.15
C GLY A 197 9.51 -3.47 10.65
N PHE A 198 9.69 -3.05 9.40
CA PHE A 198 10.94 -2.60 8.82
C PHE A 198 10.83 -1.09 8.57
N ASP A 199 11.69 -0.32 9.23
CA ASP A 199 11.83 1.11 9.01
C ASP A 199 13.04 1.36 8.08
N PRO A 200 12.84 1.97 6.90
CA PRO A 200 13.92 2.23 5.94
C PRO A 200 14.88 3.36 6.36
N THR A 201 14.64 4.00 7.51
CA THR A 201 15.49 5.06 8.07
C THR A 201 16.46 4.58 9.14
N LEU A 202 16.32 3.32 9.60
CA LEU A 202 17.15 2.67 10.62
C LEU A 202 18.17 1.71 10.00
#